data_AF-A0AAN5BS95-F1
#
_entry.id   AF-A0AAN5BS95-F1
#
_cell.length_a   1.000
_cell.length_b   1.000
_cell.length_c   1.000
_cell.angle_alpha   90.00
_cell.angle_beta   90.00
_cell.angle_gamma   90.00
#
_symmetry.space_group_name_H-M   'P 1'
#
loop_
_entity.id
_entity.type
_entity.pdbx_description
1 polymer ?
#
loop_
_entity_poly.entity_id
_entity_poly.type
_entity_poly.pdbx_seq_one_letter_code
_entity_poly.pdbx_strand_id
1 'polypeptide(L)'
;MFDPPLPLNLSFHLSIADSALVLYLRTLESSTPTHTPTAFATDISLTGFNLRDRLFGTRHRGHDEVGDVFTWKGDEVKVREKIRVESQDPSLMAVMAKLTALQHEVMKWISALKVLMGNEDTDSEE
;
A
#
# COMPACT_ATOMS: atom_id res chain seq x y z
N MET A 1 2.01 1.97 -22.00
CA MET A 1 1.53 2.09 -20.61
C MET A 1 2.50 2.89 -19.73
N PHE A 2 3.81 2.86 -19.97
CA PHE A 2 4.70 3.95 -19.58
C PHE A 2 5.63 4.24 -20.77
N ASP A 3 5.85 5.50 -21.08
CA ASP A 3 6.78 5.95 -22.12
C ASP A 3 7.53 7.18 -21.59
N PRO A 4 8.82 7.04 -21.22
CA PRO A 4 9.66 5.85 -21.32
C PRO A 4 9.23 4.72 -20.36
N PRO A 5 9.72 3.47 -20.57
CA PRO A 5 9.46 2.37 -19.65
C PRO A 5 9.96 2.70 -18.23
N LEU A 6 9.26 2.20 -17.22
CA LEU A 6 9.60 2.42 -15.82
C LEU A 6 10.99 1.86 -15.49
N PRO A 7 11.77 2.53 -14.61
CA PRO A 7 13.01 1.99 -14.09
C PRO A 7 12.83 0.61 -13.43
N LEU A 8 13.85 -0.25 -13.52
CA LEU A 8 13.78 -1.63 -13.00
C LEU A 8 13.57 -1.70 -11.49
N ASN A 9 14.04 -0.70 -10.76
CA ASN A 9 13.96 -0.58 -9.31
C ASN A 9 12.72 0.19 -8.83
N LEU A 10 11.73 0.39 -9.70
CA LEU A 10 10.52 1.12 -9.35
C LEU A 10 9.30 0.21 -9.49
N SER A 11 8.57 0.07 -8.39
CA SER A 11 7.29 -0.64 -8.33
C SER A 11 6.15 0.36 -8.34
N PHE A 12 5.23 0.17 -9.29
CA PHE A 12 4.03 0.97 -9.49
C PHE A 12 2.81 0.08 -9.24
N HIS A 13 1.97 0.45 -8.28
CA HIS A 13 0.75 -0.28 -7.96
C HIS A 13 -0.42 0.68 -7.78
N LEU A 14 -1.38 0.63 -8.71
CA LEU A 14 -2.61 1.41 -8.67
C LEU A 14 -3.80 0.49 -8.37
N SER A 15 -4.57 0.83 -7.35
CA SER A 15 -5.74 0.06 -6.91
C SER A 15 -6.89 0.98 -6.50
N ILE A 16 -8.10 0.42 -6.41
CA ILE A 16 -9.24 1.09 -5.79
C ILE A 16 -9.37 0.58 -4.35
N ALA A 17 -9.45 1.48 -3.37
CA ALA A 17 -9.76 1.16 -1.99
C ALA A 17 -10.60 2.29 -1.39
N ASP A 18 -11.62 1.95 -0.59
CA ASP A 18 -12.48 2.92 0.10
C ASP A 18 -13.08 4.02 -0.81
N SER A 19 -13.50 3.65 -2.02
CA SER A 19 -13.98 4.60 -3.05
C SER A 19 -12.96 5.62 -3.53
N ALA A 20 -11.67 5.35 -3.34
CA ALA A 20 -10.57 6.16 -3.81
C ALA A 20 -9.65 5.36 -4.72
N LEU A 21 -9.01 6.06 -5.65
CA LEU A 21 -7.83 5.55 -6.35
C LEU A 21 -6.62 5.72 -5.45
N VAL A 22 -5.95 4.60 -5.15
CA VAL A 22 -4.74 4.57 -4.32
C VAL A 22 -3.57 4.14 -5.18
N LEU A 23 -2.59 5.02 -5.32
CA LEU A 23 -1.32 4.75 -5.96
C LEU A 23 -0.24 4.53 -4.89
N TYR A 24 0.41 3.37 -4.96
CA TYR A 24 1.65 3.12 -4.27
C TYR A 24 2.81 3.14 -5.26
N LEU A 25 3.78 4.00 -5.00
CA LEU A 25 5.05 4.07 -5.71
C LEU A 25 6.16 3.68 -4.74
N ARG A 26 6.95 2.67 -5.10
CA ARG A 26 8.05 2.17 -4.25
C ARG A 26 9.36 2.18 -5.01
N THR A 27 10.42 2.64 -4.37
CA THR A 27 11.79 2.44 -4.84
C THR A 27 12.39 1.22 -4.15
N LEU A 28 13.01 0.36 -4.94
CA LEU A 28 13.54 -0.94 -4.52
C LEU A 28 15.06 -0.88 -4.49
N GLU A 29 15.66 -1.55 -3.52
CA GLU A 29 17.10 -1.78 -3.41
C GLU A 29 17.38 -3.28 -3.30
N SER A 30 18.47 -3.77 -3.91
CA SER A 30 18.82 -5.19 -3.83
C SER A 30 19.23 -5.57 -2.39
N SER A 31 18.71 -6.68 -1.88
CA SER A 31 19.11 -7.22 -0.58
C SER A 31 20.38 -8.07 -0.66
N THR A 32 20.78 -8.52 -1.87
CA THR A 32 21.95 -9.37 -2.03
C THR A 32 23.21 -8.58 -1.67
N PRO A 33 24.00 -9.02 -0.67
CA PRO A 33 25.27 -8.38 -0.39
C PRO A 33 26.20 -8.65 -1.56
N THR A 34 26.40 -7.65 -2.42
CA THR A 34 27.46 -7.69 -3.43
C THR A 34 28.77 -7.80 -2.68
N HIS A 35 29.34 -9.01 -2.63
CA HIS A 35 30.61 -9.32 -1.99
C HIS A 35 31.77 -8.82 -2.85
N THR A 36 31.74 -7.55 -3.26
CA THR A 36 32.93 -6.83 -3.70
C THR A 36 33.64 -6.33 -2.45
N PRO A 37 34.89 -6.73 -2.17
CA PRO A 37 35.66 -6.17 -1.08
C PRO A 37 36.07 -4.74 -1.46
N THR A 38 35.15 -3.79 -1.36
CA THR A 38 35.49 -2.38 -1.21
C THR A 38 35.89 -2.16 0.23
N ALA A 39 37.06 -2.70 0.59
CA ALA A 39 37.87 -2.09 1.62
C ALA A 39 38.09 -0.65 1.17
N PHE A 40 37.70 0.30 2.03
CA PHE A 40 37.73 1.75 1.83
C PHE A 40 36.51 2.36 1.11
N ALA A 41 35.69 3.00 1.94
CA ALA A 41 34.87 4.19 1.68
C ALA A 41 33.46 4.02 1.09
N THR A 42 32.47 3.90 1.99
CA THR A 42 31.19 4.64 1.85
C THR A 42 30.77 5.42 3.10
N ASP A 43 31.52 5.36 4.21
CA ASP A 43 31.31 6.27 5.35
C ASP A 43 32.09 7.58 5.26
N ILE A 44 32.91 7.77 4.22
CA ILE A 44 33.59 9.05 3.96
C ILE A 44 32.92 9.72 2.77
N SER A 45 31.94 10.55 3.12
CA SER A 45 31.34 11.56 2.24
C SER A 45 32.41 12.53 1.75
N LEU A 46 33.00 12.30 0.57
CA LEU A 46 33.92 13.25 -0.09
C LEU A 46 33.19 14.38 -0.84
N THR A 47 31.88 14.52 -0.64
CA THR A 47 31.12 15.73 -0.97
C THR A 47 30.49 16.22 0.33
N GLY A 48 30.92 17.41 0.80
CA GLY A 48 30.54 18.00 2.10
C GLY A 48 29.06 18.43 2.22
N PHE A 49 28.12 17.57 1.83
CA PHE A 49 26.68 17.82 1.86
C PHE A 49 25.90 16.92 2.82
N ASN A 50 26.49 15.85 3.36
CA ASN A 50 25.78 14.90 4.26
C ASN A 50 25.53 15.41 5.70
N LEU A 51 26.06 16.58 6.08
CA LEU A 51 25.75 17.20 7.38
C LEU A 51 24.40 17.94 7.37
N ARG A 52 23.87 18.33 6.21
CA ARG A 52 22.57 19.03 6.14
C ARG A 52 21.39 18.06 6.23
N ASP A 53 21.54 16.83 5.76
CA ASP A 53 20.45 15.85 5.80
C ASP A 53 20.16 15.33 7.22
N ARG A 54 21.14 15.37 8.13
CA ARG A 54 20.92 15.09 9.56
C ARG A 54 20.43 16.28 10.37
N LEU A 55 20.67 17.51 9.92
CA LEU A 55 20.32 18.73 10.66
C LEU A 55 19.03 19.42 10.15
N PHE A 56 18.69 19.21 8.88
CA PHE A 56 17.50 19.78 8.20
C PHE A 56 16.72 18.75 7.36
N GLY A 57 17.20 17.51 7.26
CA GLY A 57 16.54 16.49 6.44
C GLY A 57 15.25 16.02 7.11
N THR A 58 14.15 16.12 6.37
CA THR A 58 12.90 15.46 6.71
C THR A 58 13.23 13.99 6.95
N ARG A 59 13.26 13.54 8.21
CA ARG A 59 13.23 12.11 8.51
C ARG A 59 12.03 11.58 7.74
N HIS A 60 12.26 10.91 6.61
CA HIS A 60 11.17 10.26 5.90
C HIS A 60 10.57 9.28 6.91
N ARG A 61 9.32 9.55 7.28
CA ARG A 61 8.59 8.73 8.24
C ARG A 61 8.71 7.28 7.75
N GLY A 62 9.27 6.42 8.58
CA GLY A 62 9.45 5.01 8.23
C GLY A 62 8.12 4.47 7.70
N HIS A 63 8.16 3.87 6.52
CA HIS A 63 6.99 3.22 5.95
C HIS A 63 6.80 1.86 6.63
N ASP A 64 5.60 1.31 6.53
CA ASP A 64 5.18 0.04 7.13
C ASP A 64 6.00 -1.17 6.66
N GLU A 65 6.60 -1.11 5.47
CA GLU A 65 7.37 -2.21 4.86
C GLU A 65 8.90 -2.08 5.11
N VAL A 66 9.33 -1.20 6.02
CA VAL A 66 10.75 -1.02 6.34
C VAL A 66 11.29 -2.29 6.99
N GLY A 67 12.30 -2.89 6.35
CA GLY A 67 12.98 -4.09 6.84
C GLY A 67 12.49 -5.39 6.21
N ASP A 68 11.36 -5.35 5.50
CA ASP A 68 10.83 -6.50 4.79
C ASP A 68 11.63 -6.76 3.50
N VAL A 69 11.76 -8.04 3.16
CA VAL A 69 12.41 -8.52 1.93
C VAL A 69 11.35 -9.12 1.02
N PHE A 70 11.36 -8.70 -0.23
CA PHE A 70 10.42 -9.13 -1.26
C PHE A 70 11.17 -9.74 -2.44
N THR A 71 10.53 -10.65 -3.18
CA THR A 71 11.06 -11.14 -4.45
C THR A 71 10.53 -10.26 -5.59
N TRP A 72 11.44 -9.62 -6.33
CA TRP A 72 11.11 -8.77 -7.47
C TRP A 72 11.93 -9.21 -8.69
N LYS A 73 11.23 -9.65 -9.75
CA LYS A 73 11.86 -10.12 -10.99
C LYS A 73 12.95 -11.20 -10.80
N GLY A 74 12.83 -11.99 -9.73
CA GLY A 74 13.79 -13.06 -9.40
C GLY A 74 14.85 -12.66 -8.37
N ASP A 75 14.99 -11.38 -8.07
CA ASP A 75 15.94 -10.88 -7.07
C ASP A 75 15.25 -10.59 -5.74
N GLU A 76 15.97 -10.79 -4.64
CA GLU A 76 15.52 -10.30 -3.34
C GLU A 76 15.80 -8.80 -3.22
N VAL A 77 14.77 -8.03 -2.86
CA VAL A 77 14.82 -6.58 -2.76
C VAL A 77 14.17 -6.09 -1.47
N LYS A 78 14.56 -4.91 -1.02
CA LYS A 78 13.93 -4.17 0.07
C LYS A 78 13.31 -2.90 -0.48
N VAL A 79 12.28 -2.40 0.19
CA VAL A 79 11.67 -1.12 -0.15
C VAL A 79 12.46 -0.02 0.55
N ARG A 80 13.07 0.87 -0.25
CA ARG A 80 13.83 2.01 0.26
C ARG A 80 12.90 3.16 0.60
N GLU A 81 12.03 3.52 -0.34
CA GLU A 81 11.02 4.56 -0.17
C GLU A 81 9.67 4.06 -0.67
N LYS A 82 8.59 4.44 0.04
CA LYS A 82 7.21 4.18 -0.34
C LYS A 82 6.41 5.48 -0.28
N ILE A 83 5.82 5.85 -1.40
CA ILE A 83 4.91 6.99 -1.54
C ILE A 83 3.52 6.44 -1.77
N ARG A 84 2.56 6.89 -0.96
CA ARG A 84 1.13 6.60 -1.14
C ARG A 84 0.43 7.89 -1.54
N VAL A 85 -0.20 7.88 -2.70
CA VAL A 85 -1.09 8.96 -3.16
C VAL A 85 -2.50 8.41 -3.19
N GLU A 86 -3.44 9.16 -2.65
CA GLU A 86 -4.85 8.83 -2.69
C GLU A 86 -5.62 9.95 -3.37
N SER A 87 -6.53 9.57 -4.26
CA SER A 87 -7.45 10.48 -4.93
C SER A 87 -8.87 9.98 -4.73
N GLN A 88 -9.68 10.77 -4.04
CA GLN A 88 -11.10 10.49 -3.88
C GLN A 88 -11.81 10.65 -5.22
N ASP A 89 -12.69 9.69 -5.54
CA ASP A 89 -13.47 9.72 -6.77
C ASP A 89 -14.97 9.78 -6.46
N PRO A 90 -15.68 10.87 -6.83
CA PRO A 90 -17.11 11.01 -6.56
C PRO A 90 -17.97 9.93 -7.19
N SER A 91 -17.55 9.35 -8.32
CA SER A 91 -18.28 8.28 -8.99
C SER A 91 -18.15 6.97 -8.20
N LEU A 92 -16.94 6.64 -7.72
CA LEU A 92 -16.73 5.50 -6.86
C LEU A 92 -17.49 5.66 -5.53
N MET A 93 -17.50 6.85 -4.95
CA MET A 93 -18.30 7.15 -3.75
C MET A 93 -19.79 6.93 -4.00
N ALA A 94 -20.30 7.37 -5.15
CA ALA A 94 -21.69 7.15 -5.52
C ALA A 94 -22.01 5.67 -5.73
N VAL A 95 -21.10 4.89 -6.30
CA VAL A 95 -21.24 3.43 -6.42
C VAL A 95 -21.30 2.79 -5.04
N MET A 96 -20.37 3.12 -4.14
CA MET A 96 -20.35 2.60 -2.77
C MET A 96 -21.65 2.92 -2.04
N ALA A 97 -22.13 4.17 -2.10
CA ALA A 97 -23.40 4.56 -1.48
C ALA A 97 -24.59 3.75 -2.01
N LYS A 98 -24.66 3.53 -3.33
CA LYS A 98 -25.72 2.72 -3.96
C LYS A 98 -25.65 1.26 -3.54
N LEU A 99 -24.46 0.68 -3.48
CA LEU A 99 -24.25 -0.70 -3.04
C LEU A 99 -24.62 -0.86 -1.55
N THR A 100 -24.25 0.08 -0.69
CA THR A 100 -24.64 0.08 0.72
C THR A 100 -26.16 0.18 0.89
N ALA A 101 -26.82 1.08 0.15
CA ALA A 101 -28.27 1.19 0.17
C ALA A 101 -28.95 -0.12 -0.27
N LEU A 102 -28.45 -0.73 -1.34
CA LEU A 102 -28.94 -2.03 -1.82
C LEU A 102 -28.73 -3.13 -0.77
N GLN A 103 -27.57 -3.18 -0.14
CA GLN A 103 -27.28 -4.14 0.94
C GLN A 103 -28.29 -4.02 2.09
N HIS A 104 -28.62 -2.80 2.52
CA HIS A 104 -29.62 -2.60 3.57
C HIS A 104 -31.01 -3.07 3.16
N GLU A 105 -31.43 -2.80 1.92
CA GLU A 105 -32.71 -3.30 1.42
C GLU A 105 -32.74 -4.83 1.38
N VAL A 106 -31.73 -5.46 0.77
CA VAL A 106 -31.62 -6.93 0.74
C VAL A 106 -31.63 -7.53 2.15
N MET A 107 -30.93 -6.92 3.11
CA MET A 107 -30.93 -7.38 4.49
C MET A 107 -32.31 -7.30 5.14
N LYS A 108 -33.09 -6.23 4.89
CA LYS A 108 -34.48 -6.13 5.35
C LYS A 108 -35.34 -7.28 4.81
N TRP A 109 -35.22 -7.58 3.51
CA TRP A 109 -35.97 -8.68 2.88
C TRP A 109 -35.57 -10.05 3.44
N ILE A 110 -34.27 -10.27 3.67
CA ILE A 110 -33.77 -11.49 4.31
C ILE A 110 -34.35 -11.63 5.72
N SER A 111 -34.34 -10.57 6.53
CA SER A 111 -34.91 -10.61 7.89
C SER A 111 -36.41 -10.88 7.87
N ALA A 112 -37.16 -10.23 6.97
CA ALA A 112 -38.59 -10.49 6.81
C ALA A 112 -38.88 -11.95 6.40
N LEU A 113 -38.06 -12.51 5.50
CA LEU A 113 -38.17 -13.90 5.08
C LEU A 113 -37.83 -14.87 6.23
N LYS A 114 -36.79 -14.59 7.02
CA LYS A 114 -36.45 -15.39 8.22
C LYS A 114 -37.64 -15.50 9.18
N VAL A 115 -38.30 -14.37 9.46
CA VAL A 115 -39.51 -14.33 10.31
C VAL A 115 -40.63 -15.18 9.71
N LEU A 116 -40.90 -15.06 8.40
CA LEU A 116 -41.93 -15.85 7.73
C LEU A 116 -41.65 -17.36 7.77
N MET A 117 -40.38 -17.75 7.66
CA MET A 117 -39.96 -19.15 7.70
C MET A 117 -39.96 -19.73 9.12
N GLY A 118 -40.18 -18.91 10.16
CA GLY A 118 -40.04 -19.34 11.56
C GLY A 118 -38.59 -19.64 11.96
N ASN A 119 -37.62 -19.13 11.19
CA ASN A 119 -36.19 -19.23 11.47
C ASN A 119 -35.72 -18.00 12.26
N GLU A 120 -36.53 -17.54 13.19
CA GLU A 120 -36.10 -16.54 14.17
C GLU A 120 -34.92 -17.16 14.92
N ASP A 121 -33.76 -16.53 14.80
CA ASP A 121 -32.56 -16.95 15.53
C ASP A 121 -32.94 -16.89 17.02
N THR A 122 -33.25 -18.04 17.61
CA THR A 122 -33.47 -18.18 19.05
C THR A 122 -32.12 -18.03 19.74
N ASP A 123 -31.56 -16.82 19.71
CA ASP A 123 -30.55 -16.39 20.67
C ASP A 123 -31.30 -16.11 21.99
N SER A 124 -31.82 -17.19 22.58
CA SER A 124 -32.12 -17.23 24.00
C SER A 124 -30.82 -17.62 24.68
N GLU A 125 -30.18 -16.61 25.27
CA GLU A 125 -29.12 -16.77 26.26
C GLU A 125 -29.49 -17.87 27.28
N GLU A 126 -28.66 -18.92 27.37
CA GLU A 126 -28.40 -19.66 28.61
C GLU A 126 -26.93 -19.49 28.99
#